data_AF-A0A7R9TZD5-F1
#
_entry.id   AF-A0A7R9TZD5-F1
#
_cell.length_a   1.000
_cell.length_b   1.000
_cell.length_c   1.000
_cell.angle_alpha   90.00
_cell.angle_beta   90.00
_cell.angle_gamma   90.00
#
_symmetry.space_group_name_H-M   'P 1'
#
loop_
_entity.id
_entity.type
_entity.pdbx_description
1 polymer ?
#
loop_
_entity_poly.entity_id
_entity_poly.type
_entity_poly.pdbx_seq_one_letter_code
_entity_poly.pdbx_strand_id
1 'polypeptide(L)'
;TPLSDAQDCELRLEQWRMRLDLYIVEQTGEVVTSHLFDVVKAALADDADVSGVLADLKEYLRTPRAHQLLVSRFHTSLRKRLLHAGVATAVILQVYVSTIKAMRSVDPSGVLLEAAGAPIREYLRSRRDTIRCVVMMLTDDDSGGDKAGMESLLGELEGEEGAVDAEESDDDDADGCSPEVVAAA
;
A
#
# COMPACT_ATOMS: atom_id res chain seq x y z
N THR A 1 21.05 -6.88 -47.47
CA THR A 1 20.01 -7.64 -48.20
C THR A 1 18.66 -7.16 -47.71
N PRO A 2 17.61 -7.16 -48.53
CA PRO A 2 16.29 -6.65 -48.14
C PRO A 2 15.70 -7.32 -46.89
N LEU A 3 16.16 -8.54 -46.56
CA LEU A 3 15.85 -9.24 -45.30
C LEU A 3 16.47 -8.58 -44.05
N SER A 4 17.68 -8.03 -44.15
CA SER A 4 18.37 -7.31 -43.05
C SER A 4 17.70 -5.97 -42.76
N ASP A 5 17.30 -5.25 -43.81
CA ASP A 5 16.65 -3.93 -43.67
C ASP A 5 15.24 -4.05 -43.06
N ALA A 6 14.55 -5.17 -43.31
CA ALA A 6 13.26 -5.48 -42.69
C ALA A 6 13.40 -5.81 -41.20
N GLN A 7 14.41 -6.59 -40.82
CA GLN A 7 14.71 -6.92 -39.42
C GLN A 7 15.13 -5.66 -38.61
N ASP A 8 15.90 -4.76 -39.22
CA ASP A 8 16.28 -3.49 -38.58
C ASP A 8 15.08 -2.54 -38.39
N CYS A 9 14.12 -2.53 -39.33
CA CYS A 9 12.87 -1.80 -39.17
C CYS A 9 12.02 -2.36 -38.01
N GLU A 10 11.94 -3.69 -37.89
CA GLU A 10 11.16 -4.37 -36.85
C GLU A 10 11.75 -4.11 -35.45
N LEU A 11 13.08 -4.19 -35.31
CA LEU A 11 13.79 -3.83 -34.08
C LEU A 11 13.57 -2.36 -33.68
N ARG A 12 13.57 -1.45 -34.65
CA ARG A 12 13.27 -0.04 -34.39
C ARG A 12 11.83 0.16 -33.94
N LEU A 13 10.86 -0.51 -34.57
CA LEU A 13 9.46 -0.44 -34.16
C LEU A 13 9.27 -0.98 -32.74
N GLU A 14 9.93 -2.08 -32.37
CA GLU A 14 9.88 -2.59 -31.00
C GLU A 14 10.51 -1.63 -29.99
N GLN A 15 11.66 -1.02 -30.33
CA GLN A 15 12.27 0.01 -29.49
C GLN A 15 11.36 1.24 -29.31
N TRP A 16 10.73 1.72 -30.40
CA TRP A 16 9.79 2.83 -30.32
C TRP A 16 8.55 2.46 -29.53
N ARG A 17 8.02 1.25 -29.68
CA ARG A 17 6.91 0.73 -28.88
C ARG A 17 7.26 0.72 -27.40
N MET A 18 8.40 0.15 -27.02
CA MET A 18 8.87 0.14 -25.63
C MET A 18 9.02 1.56 -25.05
N ARG A 19 9.57 2.50 -25.84
CA ARG A 19 9.72 3.90 -25.40
C ARG A 19 8.39 4.61 -25.24
N LEU A 20 7.44 4.36 -26.14
CA LEU A 20 6.08 4.92 -26.07
C LEU A 20 5.31 4.30 -24.90
N ASP A 21 5.39 2.99 -24.69
CA ASP A 21 4.78 2.32 -23.54
C ASP A 21 5.32 2.89 -22.22
N LEU A 22 6.64 3.08 -22.13
CA LEU A 22 7.26 3.72 -20.97
C LEU A 22 6.72 5.14 -20.73
N TYR A 23 6.65 5.93 -21.81
CA TYR A 23 6.21 7.31 -21.77
C TYR A 23 4.73 7.43 -21.40
N ILE A 24 3.88 6.57 -21.96
CA ILE A 24 2.45 6.49 -21.60
C ILE A 24 2.33 6.09 -20.14
N VAL A 25 3.10 5.10 -19.66
CA VAL A 25 3.06 4.69 -18.25
C VAL A 25 3.45 5.85 -17.34
N GLU A 26 4.50 6.60 -17.69
CA GLU A 26 4.99 7.74 -16.91
C GLU A 26 3.98 8.89 -16.87
N GLN A 27 3.41 9.28 -18.01
CA GLN A 27 2.48 10.41 -18.11
C GLN A 27 1.09 10.09 -17.54
N THR A 28 0.56 8.90 -17.84
CA THR A 28 -0.72 8.45 -17.26
C THR A 28 -0.57 8.24 -15.75
N GLY A 29 0.61 7.84 -15.28
CA GLY A 29 0.91 7.71 -13.86
C GLY A 29 0.78 9.03 -13.09
N GLU A 30 1.15 10.16 -13.69
CA GLU A 30 1.02 11.48 -13.06
C GLU A 30 -0.46 11.92 -12.91
N VAL A 31 -1.25 11.74 -13.97
CA VAL A 31 -2.69 12.07 -13.97
C VAL A 31 -3.46 11.16 -13.02
N VAL A 32 -3.24 9.85 -13.12
CA VAL A 32 -3.90 8.86 -12.25
C VAL A 32 -3.53 9.08 -10.80
N THR A 33 -2.25 9.34 -10.49
CA THR A 33 -1.82 9.68 -9.12
C THR A 33 -2.56 10.87 -8.54
N SER A 34 -2.68 11.96 -9.32
CA SER A 34 -3.32 13.20 -8.87
C SER A 34 -4.76 12.94 -8.48
N HIS A 35 -5.45 12.10 -9.26
CA HIS A 35 -6.85 11.77 -9.04
C HIS A 35 -7.07 10.52 -8.18
N LEU A 36 -6.07 9.68 -7.91
CA LEU A 36 -6.25 8.38 -7.24
C LEU A 36 -6.83 8.56 -5.83
N PHE A 37 -6.35 9.56 -5.08
CA PHE A 37 -6.93 9.85 -3.78
C PHE A 37 -8.38 10.31 -3.89
N ASP A 38 -8.72 11.05 -4.93
CA ASP A 38 -10.09 11.53 -5.17
C ASP A 38 -11.00 10.40 -5.70
N VAL A 39 -10.47 9.48 -6.50
CA VAL A 39 -11.13 8.25 -6.98
C VAL A 39 -11.40 7.29 -5.82
N VAL A 40 -10.41 7.07 -4.95
CA VAL A 40 -10.57 6.26 -3.73
C VAL A 40 -11.59 6.90 -2.79
N LYS A 41 -11.60 8.23 -2.67
CA LYS A 41 -12.62 8.94 -1.89
C LYS A 41 -14.00 8.87 -2.54
N ALA A 42 -14.09 8.95 -3.88
CA ALA A 42 -15.33 8.80 -4.63
C ALA A 42 -15.88 7.36 -4.58
N ALA A 43 -15.02 6.34 -4.44
CA ALA A 43 -15.42 4.96 -4.24
C ALA A 43 -16.23 4.73 -2.94
N LEU A 44 -16.25 5.72 -2.02
CA LEU A 44 -17.14 5.72 -0.86
C LEU A 44 -18.62 5.94 -1.24
N ALA A 45 -18.90 6.52 -2.41
CA ALA A 45 -20.25 6.90 -2.85
C ALA A 45 -20.97 5.84 -3.70
N ASP A 46 -20.36 4.67 -3.97
CA ASP A 46 -20.90 3.64 -4.89
C ASP A 46 -21.29 4.20 -6.28
N ASP A 47 -20.59 5.24 -6.73
CA ASP A 47 -20.85 5.86 -8.03
C ASP A 47 -20.43 4.93 -9.19
N ALA A 48 -21.35 4.65 -10.12
CA ALA A 48 -21.11 3.76 -11.26
C ALA A 48 -19.91 4.20 -12.12
N ASP A 49 -19.67 5.51 -12.23
CA ASP A 49 -18.57 6.11 -12.98
C ASP A 49 -17.20 5.73 -12.40
N VAL A 50 -17.11 5.47 -11.10
CA VAL A 50 -15.86 5.08 -10.43
C VAL A 50 -15.43 3.67 -10.84
N SER A 51 -16.39 2.77 -11.18
CA SER A 51 -16.05 1.41 -11.61
C SER A 51 -15.30 1.36 -12.94
N GLY A 52 -15.61 2.28 -13.87
CA GLY A 52 -14.89 2.41 -15.14
C GLY A 52 -13.45 2.86 -14.92
N VAL A 53 -13.24 3.86 -14.06
CA VAL A 53 -11.90 4.35 -13.71
C VAL A 53 -11.06 3.26 -13.03
N LEU A 54 -11.66 2.46 -12.15
CA LEU A 54 -10.97 1.33 -11.51
C LEU A 54 -10.64 0.21 -12.51
N ALA A 55 -11.48 -0.01 -13.53
CA ALA A 55 -11.18 -0.95 -14.61
C ALA A 55 -10.00 -0.48 -15.47
N ASP A 56 -9.93 0.81 -15.81
CA ASP A 56 -8.79 1.39 -16.52
C ASP A 56 -7.51 1.33 -15.67
N LEU A 57 -7.63 1.59 -14.37
CA LEU A 57 -6.54 1.46 -13.42
C LEU A 57 -6.00 0.03 -13.36
N LYS A 58 -6.89 -0.96 -13.40
CA LYS A 58 -6.53 -2.38 -13.43
C LYS A 58 -5.76 -2.75 -14.70
N GLU A 59 -6.15 -2.20 -15.85
CA GLU A 59 -5.41 -2.41 -17.10
C GLU A 59 -4.02 -1.77 -17.04
N TYR A 60 -3.93 -0.53 -16.55
CA TYR A 60 -2.67 0.19 -16.36
C TYR A 60 -1.68 -0.55 -15.45
N LEU A 61 -2.21 -1.19 -14.40
CA LEU A 61 -1.43 -1.91 -13.41
C LEU A 61 -0.92 -3.28 -13.88
N ARG A 62 -1.27 -3.75 -15.09
CA ARG A 62 -0.64 -4.97 -15.66
C ARG A 62 0.88 -4.87 -15.77
N THR A 63 1.43 -3.67 -15.78
CA THR A 63 2.88 -3.44 -15.84
C THR A 63 3.48 -3.28 -14.43
N PRO A 64 4.50 -4.07 -14.01
CA PRO A 64 5.09 -3.97 -12.68
C PRO A 64 5.63 -2.58 -12.31
N ARG A 65 6.12 -1.83 -13.30
CA ARG A 65 6.59 -0.45 -13.11
C ARG A 65 5.47 0.51 -12.71
N ALA A 66 4.26 0.26 -13.20
CA ALA A 66 3.07 1.02 -12.83
C ALA A 66 2.70 0.83 -11.35
N HIS A 67 2.84 -0.40 -10.81
CA HIS A 67 2.63 -0.67 -9.38
C HIS A 67 3.53 0.19 -8.49
N GLN A 68 4.84 0.17 -8.74
CA GLN A 68 5.81 0.90 -7.92
C GLN A 68 5.59 2.41 -7.97
N LEU A 69 5.34 2.95 -9.17
CA LEU A 69 5.05 4.36 -9.35
C LEU A 69 3.77 4.75 -8.61
N LEU A 70 2.70 3.95 -8.75
CA LEU A 70 1.43 4.21 -8.07
C LEU A 70 1.61 4.22 -6.55
N VAL A 71 2.25 3.22 -5.95
CA VAL A 71 2.41 3.13 -4.49
C VAL A 71 3.20 4.32 -3.95
N SER A 72 4.36 4.63 -4.54
CA SER A 72 5.21 5.75 -4.12
C SER A 72 4.47 7.09 -4.14
N ARG A 73 3.69 7.29 -5.19
CA ARG A 73 2.90 8.49 -5.41
C ARG A 73 1.69 8.57 -4.49
N PHE A 74 0.98 7.47 -4.30
CA PHE A 74 -0.13 7.35 -3.36
C PHE A 74 0.31 7.64 -1.93
N HIS A 75 1.44 7.08 -1.51
CA HIS A 75 2.08 7.37 -0.21
C HIS A 75 2.34 8.87 -0.01
N THR A 76 2.86 9.54 -1.04
CA THR A 76 3.11 10.98 -0.98
C THR A 76 1.81 11.77 -0.79
N SER A 77 0.74 11.37 -1.50
CA SER A 77 -0.59 11.98 -1.36
C SER A 77 -1.19 11.74 0.03
N LEU A 78 -1.11 10.52 0.55
CA LEU A 78 -1.58 10.15 1.89
C LEU A 78 -0.90 11.00 2.97
N ARG A 79 0.43 11.10 2.96
CA ARG A 79 1.18 11.91 3.94
C ARG A 79 0.81 13.39 3.89
N LYS A 80 0.56 13.92 2.70
CA LYS A 80 0.24 15.34 2.51
C LYS A 80 -1.21 15.68 2.90
N ARG A 81 -2.17 14.79 2.63
CA ARG A 81 -3.61 15.10 2.67
C ARG A 81 -4.40 14.40 3.78
N LEU A 82 -3.91 13.27 4.29
CA LEU A 82 -4.68 12.41 5.21
C LEU A 82 -3.94 12.10 6.51
N LEU A 83 -2.66 11.73 6.43
CA LEU A 83 -1.88 11.21 7.56
C LEU A 83 -1.18 12.35 8.33
N HIS A 84 -1.98 13.28 8.85
CA HIS A 84 -1.49 14.37 9.68
C HIS A 84 -2.43 14.63 10.86
N ALA A 85 -1.88 15.22 11.94
CA ALA A 85 -2.59 15.39 13.22
C ALA A 85 -3.90 16.20 13.12
N GLY A 86 -4.05 17.02 12.07
CA GLY A 86 -5.28 17.77 11.80
C GLY A 86 -6.47 16.96 11.25
N VAL A 87 -6.30 15.70 10.83
CA VAL A 87 -7.42 14.86 10.34
C VAL A 87 -7.97 14.03 11.49
N ALA A 88 -9.30 13.98 11.65
CA ALA A 88 -9.94 13.12 12.65
C ALA A 88 -9.75 11.62 12.33
N THR A 89 -9.53 10.80 13.36
CA THR A 89 -9.28 9.35 13.23
C THR A 89 -10.39 8.62 12.48
N ALA A 90 -11.65 8.98 12.74
CA ALA A 90 -12.81 8.44 12.04
C ALA A 90 -12.73 8.65 10.52
N VAL A 91 -12.27 9.82 10.07
CA VAL A 91 -12.11 10.13 8.64
C VAL A 91 -10.99 9.29 8.03
N ILE A 92 -9.88 9.10 8.76
CA ILE A 92 -8.78 8.24 8.29
C ILE A 92 -9.25 6.80 8.13
N LEU A 93 -9.99 6.27 9.11
CA LEU A 93 -10.55 4.92 9.06
C LEU A 93 -11.54 4.76 7.90
N GLN A 94 -12.44 5.72 7.69
CA GLN A 94 -13.37 5.71 6.55
C GLN A 94 -12.65 5.69 5.20
N VAL A 95 -11.64 6.55 5.03
CA VAL A 95 -10.82 6.56 3.80
C VAL A 95 -10.06 5.24 3.65
N TYR A 96 -9.62 4.62 4.75
CA TYR A 96 -8.95 3.34 4.67
C TYR A 96 -9.88 2.21 4.21
N VAL A 97 -11.12 2.16 4.71
CA VAL A 97 -12.15 1.23 4.20
C VAL A 97 -12.34 1.40 2.69
N SER A 98 -12.48 2.62 2.20
CA SER A 98 -12.60 2.89 0.76
C SER A 98 -11.34 2.46 -0.02
N THR A 99 -10.16 2.69 0.57
CA THR A 99 -8.89 2.26 -0.03
C THR A 99 -8.85 0.74 -0.15
N ILE A 100 -9.22 0.01 0.90
CA ILE A 100 -9.27 -1.46 0.90
C ILE A 100 -10.20 -1.96 -0.21
N LYS A 101 -11.40 -1.40 -0.32
CA LYS A 101 -12.35 -1.76 -1.39
C LYS A 101 -11.80 -1.49 -2.78
N ALA A 102 -11.28 -0.29 -3.02
CA ALA A 102 -10.76 0.13 -4.32
C ALA A 102 -9.54 -0.69 -4.74
N MET A 103 -8.62 -0.97 -3.82
CA MET A 103 -7.43 -1.77 -4.13
C MET A 103 -7.79 -3.24 -4.37
N ARG A 104 -8.74 -3.82 -3.63
CA ARG A 104 -9.19 -5.20 -3.86
C ARG A 104 -9.98 -5.40 -5.15
N SER A 105 -10.69 -4.39 -5.63
CA SER A 105 -11.39 -4.48 -6.92
C SER A 105 -10.41 -4.45 -8.11
N VAL A 106 -9.34 -3.67 -7.97
CA VAL A 106 -8.27 -3.53 -8.95
C VAL A 106 -7.34 -4.74 -8.92
N ASP A 107 -6.85 -5.12 -7.73
CA ASP A 107 -5.93 -6.23 -7.48
C ASP A 107 -6.52 -7.20 -6.42
N PRO A 108 -7.16 -8.30 -6.86
CA PRO A 108 -7.71 -9.29 -5.94
C PRO A 108 -6.64 -10.11 -5.21
N SER A 109 -5.36 -10.03 -5.61
CA SER A 109 -4.27 -10.73 -4.92
C SER A 109 -3.89 -10.09 -3.58
N GLY A 110 -4.25 -8.81 -3.39
CA GLY A 110 -3.95 -8.05 -2.16
C GLY A 110 -2.54 -7.47 -2.11
N VAL A 111 -1.65 -7.79 -3.06
CA VAL A 111 -0.25 -7.31 -3.07
C VAL A 111 -0.20 -5.79 -3.16
N LEU A 112 -1.06 -5.18 -3.97
CA LEU A 112 -1.14 -3.72 -4.08
C LEU A 112 -1.65 -3.07 -2.79
N LEU A 113 -2.67 -3.65 -2.17
CA LEU A 113 -3.24 -3.16 -0.92
C LEU A 113 -2.21 -3.19 0.20
N GLU A 114 -1.41 -4.26 0.26
CA GLU A 114 -0.38 -4.42 1.27
C GLU A 114 0.66 -3.27 1.20
N ALA A 115 1.18 -3.03 0.00
CA ALA A 115 2.14 -1.94 -0.20
C ALA A 115 1.52 -0.53 -0.04
N ALA A 116 0.29 -0.33 -0.51
CA ALA A 116 -0.39 0.97 -0.47
C ALA A 116 -0.95 1.33 0.92
N GLY A 117 -1.36 0.32 1.69
CA GLY A 117 -1.99 0.44 3.00
C GLY A 117 -1.00 0.60 4.16
N ALA A 118 0.22 0.09 4.03
CA ALA A 118 1.29 0.18 5.02
C ALA A 118 1.40 1.55 5.75
N PRO A 119 1.48 2.71 5.07
CA PRO A 119 1.61 4.00 5.75
C PRO A 119 0.36 4.39 6.56
N ILE A 120 -0.83 3.91 6.18
CA ILE A 120 -2.08 4.16 6.90
C ILE A 120 -2.09 3.34 8.19
N ARG A 121 -1.74 2.05 8.12
CA ARG A 121 -1.65 1.14 9.27
C ARG A 121 -0.66 1.67 10.30
N GLU A 122 0.54 2.01 9.85
CA GLU A 122 1.60 2.56 10.71
C GLU A 122 1.13 3.83 11.43
N TYR A 123 0.49 4.74 10.70
CA TYR A 123 -0.05 5.96 11.29
C TYR A 123 -1.13 5.68 12.34
N LEU A 124 -2.07 4.78 12.05
CA LEU A 124 -3.17 4.42 12.95
C LEU A 124 -2.68 3.70 14.22
N ARG A 125 -1.62 2.88 14.15
CA ARG A 125 -1.00 2.24 15.32
C ARG A 125 -0.42 3.26 16.30
N SER A 126 0.23 4.31 15.79
CA SER A 126 0.80 5.37 16.62
C SER A 126 -0.26 6.23 17.33
N ARG A 127 -1.51 6.18 16.86
CA ARG A 127 -2.58 7.09 17.28
C ARG A 127 -3.42 6.47 18.40
N ARG A 128 -3.41 7.10 19.58
CA ARG A 128 -3.96 6.52 20.83
C ARG A 128 -5.48 6.33 20.83
N ASP A 129 -6.22 7.01 19.97
CA ASP A 129 -7.68 6.97 19.91
C ASP A 129 -8.23 6.02 18.84
N THR A 130 -7.36 5.33 18.07
CA THR A 130 -7.77 4.41 16.99
C THR A 130 -8.70 3.31 17.48
N ILE A 131 -8.34 2.57 18.53
CA ILE A 131 -9.16 1.47 19.06
C ILE A 131 -10.54 1.97 19.48
N ARG A 132 -10.59 3.10 20.21
CA ARG A 132 -11.86 3.70 20.65
C ARG A 132 -12.73 4.06 19.44
N CYS A 133 -12.13 4.65 18.42
CA CYS A 133 -12.84 5.05 17.21
C CYS A 133 -13.37 3.84 16.43
N VAL A 134 -12.57 2.78 16.32
CA VAL A 134 -12.97 1.50 15.70
C VAL A 134 -14.15 0.88 16.43
N VAL A 135 -14.08 0.76 17.76
CA VAL A 135 -15.16 0.22 18.58
C VAL A 135 -16.43 1.06 18.41
N MET A 136 -16.31 2.38 18.50
CA MET A 136 -17.44 3.29 18.33
C MET A 136 -18.12 3.08 16.97
N MET A 137 -17.35 3.00 15.87
CA MET A 137 -17.89 2.76 14.53
C MET A 137 -18.56 1.39 14.36
N LEU A 138 -18.14 0.37 15.10
CA LEU A 138 -18.75 -0.97 15.06
C LEU A 138 -20.03 -1.05 15.90
N THR A 139 -20.08 -0.33 17.02
CA THR A 139 -21.21 -0.34 17.96
C THR A 139 -22.31 0.66 17.62
N ASP A 140 -22.03 1.62 16.73
CA ASP A 140 -23.03 2.57 16.26
C ASP A 140 -24.01 1.88 15.30
N ASP A 141 -25.06 1.28 15.85
CA ASP A 141 -26.09 0.57 15.07
C ASP A 141 -27.01 1.51 14.25
N ASP A 142 -26.97 2.82 14.51
CA ASP A 142 -27.82 3.83 13.87
C ASP A 142 -27.18 4.44 12.61
N SER A 143 -25.87 4.21 12.42
CA SER A 143 -25.21 4.52 11.17
C SER A 143 -25.34 3.30 10.27
N GLY A 144 -26.03 3.40 9.13
CA GLY A 144 -26.01 2.41 8.04
C GLY A 144 -24.62 2.26 7.39
N GLY A 145 -23.58 2.31 8.21
CA GLY A 145 -22.19 2.14 7.86
C GLY A 145 -21.95 0.72 7.42
N ASP A 146 -21.14 0.62 6.38
CA ASP A 146 -20.74 -0.63 5.76
C ASP A 146 -19.98 -1.54 6.75
N LYS A 147 -20.74 -2.37 7.48
CA LYS A 147 -20.21 -3.32 8.47
C LYS A 147 -19.21 -4.29 7.83
N ALA A 148 -19.40 -4.67 6.57
CA ALA A 148 -18.49 -5.53 5.82
C ALA A 148 -17.15 -4.84 5.53
N GLY A 149 -17.19 -3.55 5.16
CA GLY A 149 -15.97 -2.75 5.02
C GLY A 149 -15.21 -2.59 6.33
N MET A 150 -15.92 -2.47 7.44
CA MET A 150 -15.32 -2.37 8.77
C MET A 150 -14.65 -3.68 9.22
N GLU A 151 -15.27 -4.83 8.95
CA GLU A 151 -14.66 -6.15 9.19
C GLU A 151 -13.40 -6.32 8.34
N SER A 152 -13.44 -5.89 7.08
CA SER A 152 -12.27 -5.90 6.22
C SER A 152 -11.14 -5.01 6.73
N LEU A 153 -11.45 -3.89 7.39
CA LEU A 153 -10.46 -3.01 8.00
C LEU A 153 -9.80 -3.64 9.22
N LEU A 154 -10.54 -4.41 10.03
CA LEU A 154 -9.98 -5.12 11.18
C LEU A 154 -8.91 -6.12 10.74
N GLY A 155 -9.22 -6.97 9.75
CA GLY A 155 -8.27 -7.95 9.23
C GLY A 155 -6.97 -7.32 8.70
N GLU A 156 -7.07 -6.13 8.09
CA GLU A 156 -5.89 -5.39 7.61
C GLU A 156 -5.06 -4.78 8.74
N LEU A 157 -5.67 -4.36 9.85
CA LEU A 157 -4.95 -3.83 11.01
C LEU A 157 -4.26 -4.93 11.83
N GLU A 158 -4.83 -6.14 11.83
CA GLU A 158 -4.30 -7.32 12.53
C GLU A 158 -3.17 -8.04 11.76
N GLY A 159 -3.18 -8.00 10.42
CA GLY A 159 -2.35 -8.86 9.54
C GLY A 159 -0.85 -8.56 9.44
N GLU A 160 -0.23 -7.79 10.34
CA GLU A 160 1.18 -7.39 10.23
C GLU A 160 2.05 -7.84 11.43
N GLU A 161 1.79 -9.04 11.96
CA GLU A 161 2.73 -9.76 12.85
C GLU A 161 3.62 -10.68 12.00
N GLY A 162 4.69 -10.16 11.39
CA GLY A 162 5.56 -11.01 10.57
C GLY A 162 6.69 -10.31 9.80
N ALA A 163 7.43 -9.41 10.44
CA ALA A 163 8.74 -8.96 9.93
C ALA A 163 9.60 -8.41 11.08
N VAL A 164 9.98 -9.30 12.00
CA VAL A 164 11.16 -9.11 12.86
C VAL A 164 12.08 -10.28 12.58
N ASP A 165 13.01 -10.08 11.65
CA ASP A 165 14.15 -10.97 11.45
C ASP A 165 15.45 -10.17 11.62
N ALA A 166 16.37 -10.81 12.37
CA ALA A 166 17.80 -10.57 12.54
C ALA A 166 18.24 -9.36 13.38
N GLU A 167 18.55 -9.62 14.65
CA GLU A 167 19.92 -9.57 15.21
C GLU A 167 19.91 -10.45 16.49
N GLU A 168 20.01 -11.77 16.33
CA GLU A 168 20.40 -12.68 17.41
C GLU A 168 21.94 -12.74 17.35
N SER A 169 22.62 -11.95 18.19
CA SER A 169 24.07 -12.09 18.35
C SER A 169 24.34 -13.21 19.36
N ASP A 170 24.59 -14.40 18.85
CA ASP A 170 25.27 -15.48 19.56
C ASP A 170 26.73 -15.05 19.82
N ASP A 171 27.01 -14.49 21.00
CA ASP A 171 28.36 -14.48 21.55
C ASP A 171 28.53 -15.74 22.41
N ASP A 172 29.01 -16.80 21.75
CA ASP A 172 29.65 -17.96 22.36
C ASP A 172 30.97 -17.51 23.05
N ASP A 173 30.94 -17.31 24.36
CA ASP A 173 32.17 -17.26 25.17
C ASP A 173 32.35 -18.54 25.98
N ALA A 174 33.43 -19.23 25.61
CA ALA A 174 33.84 -20.54 26.06
C ALA A 174 34.30 -20.60 27.53
N ASP A 175 34.03 -21.77 28.09
CA ASP A 175 34.86 -22.55 29.03
C ASP A 175 36.10 -21.88 29.63
N GLY A 176 36.14 -21.82 30.97
CA GLY A 176 37.26 -21.28 31.74
C GLY A 176 37.20 -21.70 33.21
N CYS A 177 37.44 -23.00 33.44
CA CYS A 177 37.67 -23.62 34.74
C CYS A 177 38.59 -22.80 35.67
N SER A 178 38.25 -22.74 36.96
CA SER A 178 39.01 -22.05 38.02
C SER A 178 40.47 -22.49 38.10
N PRO A 179 41.31 -21.64 38.72
CA PRO A 179 42.04 -22.14 39.87
C PRO A 179 41.92 -21.23 41.09
N GLU A 180 41.80 -21.91 42.22
CA GLU A 180 41.93 -21.44 43.59
C GLU A 180 43.32 -20.83 43.84
N VAL A 181 43.38 -19.64 44.44
CA VAL A 181 44.57 -19.17 45.18
C VAL A 181 44.18 -18.44 46.47
N VAL A 182 44.53 -19.09 47.56
CA VAL A 182 44.68 -18.63 48.95
C VAL A 182 45.42 -17.30 49.10
N ALA A 183 44.94 -16.40 49.98
CA ALA A 183 45.64 -15.91 51.18
C ALA A 183 45.19 -14.50 51.67
N ALA A 184 44.80 -14.46 52.95
CA ALA A 184 45.17 -13.49 53.99
C ALA A 184 45.05 -11.96 53.76
N ALA A 185 44.17 -11.33 54.56
CA ALA A 185 44.54 -10.33 55.56
C ALA A 185 43.40 -10.18 56.59
#